data_AF-A0ABD0W760-F1
#
_entry.id   AF-A0ABD0W760-F1
#
_cell.length_a   1.000
_cell.length_b   1.000
_cell.length_c   1.000
_cell.angle_alpha   90.00
_cell.angle_beta   90.00
_cell.angle_gamma   90.00
#
_symmetry.space_group_name_H-M   'P 1'
#
loop_
_entity.id
_entity.type
_entity.pdbx_description
1 polymer ?
#
loop_
_entity_poly.entity_id
_entity_poly.type
_entity_poly.pdbx_seq_one_letter_code
_entity_poly.pdbx_strand_id
1 'polypeptide(L)'
;MLFKLLRGHSPFRQHKTKDKHEIDRMTLTMNVELPDSFSVELKGLLEGLLQRDVIKRLGCLGRGAPEVKEHLFFKGIDWQQVYLQKYSPPLIPPRGEVNAADAFDVVPFRTRASGVEHSSCLLDSDQELYKNFPLVISERWQQEVAETVYEAVNSDTDKNEARKRAKNKQLGHEEDYALGKDCIMHGYMLKLGNPFLTQWQRRYFYLFPNRVEWRGEGESRQNLLTMEQIVTVEETQIKDKKCILLRIKGGKQFVLQCESDPEFVQWKKELTEAFTEAQKLLRRAPKVIGKGRAGVVELSKPPLTHRNSNGL
;
A
#
# COMPACT_ATOMS: atom_id res chain seq x y z
N MET A 1 -9.58 -2.48 37.50
CA MET A 1 -10.32 -3.49 36.70
C MET A 1 -10.44 -4.83 37.44
N LEU A 2 -9.34 -5.44 37.90
CA LEU A 2 -9.38 -6.71 38.66
C LEU A 2 -10.37 -6.71 39.84
N PHE A 3 -10.38 -5.65 40.66
CA PHE A 3 -11.37 -5.49 41.74
C PHE A 3 -12.83 -5.59 41.25
N LYS A 4 -13.14 -5.04 40.07
CA LYS A 4 -14.48 -5.11 39.47
C LYS A 4 -14.85 -6.53 39.06
N LEU A 5 -13.92 -7.33 38.57
CA LEU A 5 -14.18 -8.75 38.29
C LEU A 5 -14.53 -9.52 39.57
N LEU A 6 -13.93 -9.14 40.70
CA LEU A 6 -14.14 -9.78 42.00
C LEU A 6 -15.38 -9.29 42.76
N ARG A 7 -15.79 -8.02 42.57
CA ARG A 7 -16.85 -7.36 43.34
C ARG A 7 -18.05 -6.87 42.52
N GLY A 8 -17.96 -6.89 41.20
CA GLY A 8 -18.99 -6.41 40.28
C GLY A 8 -19.03 -4.87 40.08
N HIS A 9 -18.23 -4.09 40.81
CA HIS A 9 -18.17 -2.63 40.68
C HIS A 9 -16.74 -2.08 40.80
N SER A 10 -16.53 -0.82 40.39
CA SER A 10 -15.24 -0.14 40.58
C SER A 10 -14.99 0.13 42.08
N PRO A 11 -13.73 0.06 42.57
CA PRO A 11 -13.42 0.33 43.98
C PRO A 11 -13.81 1.76 44.42
N PHE A 12 -13.77 2.72 43.49
CA PHE A 12 -14.12 4.13 43.75
C PHE A 12 -15.59 4.46 43.37
N ARG A 13 -16.42 3.45 43.11
CA ARG A 13 -17.83 3.61 42.79
C ARG A 13 -18.69 2.98 43.89
N GLN A 14 -18.58 3.53 45.08
CA GLN A 14 -19.38 3.11 46.23
C GLN A 14 -20.87 3.44 46.00
N HIS A 15 -21.76 2.62 46.54
CA HIS A 15 -23.23 2.78 46.45
C HIS A 15 -23.82 3.07 45.07
N LYS A 16 -23.16 2.60 43.99
CA LYS A 16 -23.57 2.82 42.59
C LYS A 16 -23.69 4.31 42.22
N THR A 17 -22.92 5.21 42.85
CA THR A 17 -22.89 6.63 42.47
C THR A 17 -22.62 6.81 40.97
N LYS A 18 -23.29 7.79 40.35
CA LYS A 18 -23.08 8.20 38.96
C LYS A 18 -22.33 9.53 38.87
N ASP A 19 -22.06 10.20 39.99
CA ASP A 19 -21.31 11.46 40.00
C ASP A 19 -19.85 11.18 39.68
N LYS A 20 -19.40 11.65 38.50
CA LYS A 20 -18.01 11.50 38.06
C LYS A 20 -17.05 12.26 38.98
N HIS A 21 -17.45 13.43 39.47
CA HIS A 21 -16.60 14.22 40.35
C HIS A 21 -16.37 13.54 41.70
N GLU A 22 -17.39 12.84 42.22
CA GLU A 22 -17.25 12.03 43.42
C GLU A 22 -16.25 10.88 43.23
N ILE A 23 -16.37 10.16 42.11
CA ILE A 23 -15.47 9.05 41.75
C ILE A 23 -14.02 9.55 41.62
N ASP A 24 -13.82 10.69 40.95
CA ASP A 24 -12.50 11.31 40.78
C ASP A 24 -11.92 11.75 42.13
N ARG A 25 -12.74 12.40 42.98
CA ARG A 25 -12.35 12.79 44.34
C ARG A 25 -11.91 11.57 45.14
N MET A 26 -12.71 10.50 45.17
CA MET A 26 -12.37 9.26 45.88
C MET A 26 -11.04 8.67 45.42
N THR A 27 -10.77 8.70 44.11
CA THR A 27 -9.50 8.20 43.53
C THR A 27 -8.29 9.01 44.02
N LEU A 28 -8.45 10.31 44.21
CA LEU A 28 -7.36 11.21 44.65
C LEU A 28 -7.16 11.18 46.17
N THR A 29 -8.23 11.06 46.95
CA THR A 29 -8.18 11.30 48.40
C THR A 29 -8.30 10.05 49.26
N MET A 30 -8.97 9.00 48.79
CA MET A 30 -9.28 7.83 49.61
C MET A 30 -8.40 6.63 49.24
N ASN A 31 -7.91 5.94 50.27
CA ASN A 31 -7.36 4.60 50.08
C ASN A 31 -8.53 3.61 49.96
N VAL A 32 -8.39 2.62 49.09
CA VAL A 32 -9.44 1.62 48.86
C VAL A 32 -9.48 0.64 50.03
N GLU A 33 -10.63 0.52 50.68
CA GLU A 33 -10.87 -0.51 51.68
C GLU A 33 -11.06 -1.87 50.99
N LEU A 34 -10.19 -2.84 51.31
CA LEU A 34 -10.23 -4.17 50.75
C LEU A 34 -10.92 -5.15 51.72
N PRO A 35 -11.93 -5.91 51.27
CA PRO A 35 -12.65 -6.87 52.12
C PRO A 35 -11.73 -7.93 52.76
N ASP A 36 -12.08 -8.37 53.96
CA ASP A 36 -11.36 -9.46 54.66
C ASP A 36 -11.48 -10.83 54.01
N SER A 37 -12.45 -10.99 53.11
CA SER A 37 -12.56 -12.21 52.29
C SER A 37 -11.46 -12.34 51.23
N PHE A 38 -10.65 -11.30 50.99
CA PHE A 38 -9.54 -11.36 50.04
C PHE A 38 -8.31 -12.01 50.66
N SER A 39 -7.63 -12.86 49.88
CA SER A 39 -6.35 -13.44 50.30
C SER A 39 -5.30 -12.35 50.49
N VAL A 40 -4.28 -12.64 51.30
CA VAL A 40 -3.20 -11.70 51.61
C VAL A 40 -2.44 -11.28 50.33
N GLU A 41 -2.23 -12.24 49.44
CA GLU A 41 -1.55 -12.01 48.15
C GLU A 41 -2.39 -11.12 47.24
N LEU A 42 -3.71 -11.30 47.23
CA LEU A 42 -4.61 -10.47 46.44
C LEU A 42 -4.67 -9.04 47.01
N LYS A 43 -4.74 -8.90 48.34
CA LYS A 43 -4.71 -7.59 49.01
C LYS A 43 -3.43 -6.84 48.65
N GLY A 44 -2.27 -7.48 48.81
CA GLY A 44 -0.97 -6.90 48.44
C GLY A 44 -0.88 -6.48 46.97
N LEU A 45 -1.44 -7.29 46.05
CA LEU A 45 -1.47 -6.95 44.63
C LEU A 45 -2.30 -5.68 44.39
N LEU A 46 -3.52 -5.64 44.93
CA LEU A 46 -4.43 -4.51 44.75
C LEU A 46 -3.90 -3.24 45.41
N GLU A 47 -3.34 -3.33 46.61
CA GLU A 47 -2.70 -2.21 47.31
C GLU A 47 -1.52 -1.65 46.51
N GLY A 48 -0.68 -2.51 45.94
CA GLY A 48 0.45 -2.10 45.11
C GLY A 48 0.01 -1.42 43.81
N LEU A 49 -1.00 -1.97 43.12
CA LEU A 49 -1.53 -1.41 41.88
C LEU A 49 -2.32 -0.11 42.08
N LEU A 50 -3.01 0.03 43.23
CA LEU A 50 -3.87 1.17 43.54
C LEU A 50 -3.14 2.27 44.34
N GLN A 51 -1.81 2.20 44.48
CA GLN A 51 -1.01 3.29 45.04
C GLN A 51 -1.23 4.58 44.24
N ARG A 52 -1.60 5.66 44.91
CA ARG A 52 -1.79 6.98 44.28
C ARG A 52 -0.49 7.55 43.74
N ASP A 53 0.59 7.37 44.51
CA ASP A 53 1.92 7.82 44.15
C ASP A 53 2.57 6.86 43.14
N VAL A 54 2.96 7.39 41.98
CA VAL A 54 3.53 6.60 40.87
C VAL A 54 4.85 5.96 41.28
N ILE A 55 5.68 6.65 42.08
CA ILE A 55 7.00 6.10 42.48
C ILE A 55 6.88 4.92 43.46
N LYS A 56 5.69 4.68 44.01
CA LYS A 56 5.38 3.54 44.89
C LYS A 56 4.47 2.51 44.21
N ARG A 57 3.95 2.82 43.02
CA ARG A 57 2.97 1.98 42.32
C ARG A 57 3.66 0.79 41.69
N LEU A 58 3.10 -0.40 41.92
CA LEU A 58 3.55 -1.64 41.32
C LEU A 58 3.44 -1.55 39.80
N GLY A 59 4.54 -1.85 39.08
CA GLY A 59 4.64 -1.70 37.63
C GLY A 59 5.18 -0.33 37.19
N CYS A 60 5.54 0.54 38.12
CA CYS A 60 6.08 1.89 37.85
C CYS A 60 7.44 2.11 38.53
N LEU A 61 8.10 1.07 39.05
CA LEU A 61 9.40 1.17 39.74
C LEU A 61 10.60 1.02 38.78
N GLY A 62 10.34 1.12 37.47
CA GLY A 62 11.35 1.16 36.40
C GLY A 62 11.47 -0.11 35.55
N ARG A 63 10.95 -1.27 36.00
CA ARG A 63 10.94 -2.51 35.23
C ARG A 63 9.60 -2.78 34.54
N GLY A 64 8.52 -2.11 34.94
CA GLY A 64 7.23 -2.22 34.26
C GLY A 64 6.49 -3.52 34.58
N ALA A 65 5.93 -4.17 33.55
CA ALA A 65 5.15 -5.41 33.71
C ALA A 65 5.85 -6.54 34.51
N PRO A 66 7.18 -6.79 34.36
CA PRO A 66 7.93 -7.71 35.23
C PRO A 66 7.64 -7.57 36.73
N GLU A 67 7.51 -6.34 37.26
CA GLU A 67 7.23 -6.11 38.69
C GLU A 67 5.88 -6.71 39.09
N VAL A 68 4.87 -6.55 38.23
CA VAL A 68 3.54 -7.12 38.43
C VAL A 68 3.60 -8.64 38.30
N LYS A 69 4.36 -9.15 37.33
CA LYS A 69 4.53 -10.59 37.06
C LYS A 69 5.22 -11.35 38.21
N GLU A 70 6.12 -10.68 38.93
CA GLU A 70 6.88 -11.20 40.08
C GLU A 70 6.07 -11.19 41.38
N HIS A 71 4.89 -10.55 41.40
CA HIS A 71 4.07 -10.44 42.60
C HIS A 71 3.59 -11.82 43.10
N LEU A 72 3.53 -12.00 44.43
CA LEU A 72 3.16 -13.27 45.08
C LEU A 72 1.80 -13.83 44.62
N PHE A 73 0.86 -12.97 44.24
CA PHE A 73 -0.44 -13.37 43.69
C PHE A 73 -0.32 -14.24 42.44
N PHE A 74 0.73 -14.06 41.64
CA PHE A 74 1.00 -14.84 40.43
C PHE A 74 2.06 -15.94 40.66
N LYS A 75 2.39 -16.25 41.92
CA LYS A 75 3.34 -17.32 42.24
C LYS A 75 2.85 -18.65 41.65
N GLY A 76 3.70 -19.31 40.86
CA GLY A 76 3.37 -20.55 40.16
C GLY A 76 2.80 -20.38 38.76
N ILE A 77 2.59 -19.14 38.29
CA ILE A 77 2.26 -18.87 36.89
C ILE A 77 3.52 -18.89 36.03
N ASP A 78 3.52 -19.73 35.01
CA ASP A 78 4.51 -19.70 33.95
C ASP A 78 4.08 -18.71 32.86
N TRP A 79 4.75 -17.55 32.81
CA TRP A 79 4.45 -16.49 31.85
C TRP A 79 4.68 -16.88 30.39
N GLN A 80 5.53 -17.89 30.13
CA GLN A 80 5.69 -18.44 28.79
C GLN A 80 4.44 -19.21 28.37
N GLN A 81 3.86 -19.99 29.28
CA GLN A 81 2.59 -20.70 29.03
C GLN A 81 1.42 -19.74 28.87
N VAL A 82 1.42 -18.60 29.59
CA VAL A 82 0.45 -17.52 29.38
C VAL A 82 0.58 -16.93 27.98
N TYR A 83 1.80 -16.60 27.54
CA TYR A 83 2.05 -16.05 26.20
C TYR A 83 1.61 -17.01 25.08
N LEU A 84 1.89 -18.31 25.25
CA LEU A 84 1.47 -19.37 24.34
C LEU A 84 0.00 -19.78 24.49
N GLN A 85 -0.79 -19.08 25.32
CA GLN A 85 -2.21 -19.29 25.55
C GLN A 85 -2.55 -20.74 25.97
N LYS A 86 -1.75 -21.35 26.87
CA LYS A 86 -1.89 -22.75 27.30
C LYS A 86 -2.75 -22.97 28.54
N TYR A 87 -2.98 -21.95 29.34
CA TYR A 87 -3.90 -22.06 30.48
C TYR A 87 -5.35 -22.13 29.99
N SER A 88 -6.14 -23.02 30.59
CA SER A 88 -7.56 -23.13 30.29
C SER A 88 -8.29 -21.85 30.71
N PRO A 89 -9.05 -21.21 29.81
CA PRO A 89 -9.82 -20.02 30.15
C PRO A 89 -10.93 -20.36 31.15
N PRO A 90 -11.24 -19.47 32.11
CA PRO A 90 -12.27 -19.72 33.12
C PRO A 90 -13.70 -19.68 32.56
N LEU A 91 -13.89 -19.07 31.40
CA LEU A 91 -15.17 -18.99 30.70
C LEU A 91 -14.94 -19.28 29.22
N ILE A 92 -15.63 -20.29 28.70
CA ILE A 92 -15.70 -20.58 27.27
C ILE A 92 -17.02 -19.99 26.77
N PRO A 93 -17.01 -18.98 25.89
CA PRO A 93 -18.24 -18.37 25.38
C PRO A 93 -19.15 -19.40 24.70
N PRO A 94 -20.46 -19.39 24.97
CA PRO A 94 -21.43 -20.20 24.23
C PRO A 94 -21.40 -19.90 22.74
N ARG A 95 -21.49 -20.95 21.92
CA ARG A 95 -21.53 -20.79 20.46
C ARG A 95 -22.83 -20.12 20.04
N GLY A 96 -22.72 -19.03 19.27
CA GLY A 96 -23.88 -18.33 18.71
C GLY A 96 -24.55 -17.32 19.65
N GLU A 97 -23.88 -16.93 20.74
CA GLU A 97 -24.35 -15.84 21.60
C GLU A 97 -24.35 -14.52 20.82
N VAL A 98 -25.49 -13.82 20.85
CA VAL A 98 -25.67 -12.49 20.25
C VAL A 98 -25.67 -11.44 21.36
N ASN A 99 -25.35 -10.18 21.04
CA ASN A 99 -25.31 -9.05 21.98
C ASN A 99 -24.25 -9.19 23.11
N ALA A 100 -23.25 -10.07 22.94
CA ALA A 100 -22.20 -10.31 23.93
C ALA A 100 -21.12 -9.20 24.02
N ALA A 101 -21.16 -8.21 23.12
CA ALA A 101 -20.17 -7.13 23.02
C ALA A 101 -20.79 -5.73 22.91
N ASP A 102 -22.06 -5.59 23.30
CA ASP A 102 -22.77 -4.32 23.23
C ASP A 102 -22.25 -3.32 24.26
N ALA A 103 -22.16 -2.05 23.86
CA ALA A 103 -21.95 -0.96 24.79
C ALA A 103 -23.20 -0.75 25.66
N PHE A 104 -23.04 -0.13 26.84
CA PHE A 104 -24.17 0.14 27.76
C PHE A 104 -25.29 0.95 27.09
N ASP A 105 -24.93 1.86 26.19
CA ASP A 105 -25.86 2.65 25.40
C ASP A 105 -25.92 2.08 23.98
N VAL A 106 -26.67 1.00 23.78
CA VAL A 106 -27.16 0.64 22.45
C VAL A 106 -28.24 1.66 22.11
N VAL A 107 -27.83 2.85 21.64
CA VAL A 107 -28.76 3.74 20.97
C VAL A 107 -29.24 2.95 19.75
N PRO A 108 -30.54 2.63 19.63
CA PRO A 108 -31.04 2.00 18.43
C PRO A 108 -30.63 2.93 17.30
N PHE A 109 -29.88 2.41 16.32
CA PHE A 109 -29.66 3.13 15.10
C PHE A 109 -31.05 3.50 14.59
N ARG A 110 -31.47 4.74 14.79
CA ARG A 110 -32.64 5.28 14.12
C ARG A 110 -32.22 5.29 12.67
N THR A 111 -32.59 4.23 11.94
CA THR A 111 -32.69 4.27 10.50
C THR A 111 -33.46 5.54 10.21
N ARG A 112 -32.81 6.48 9.51
CA ARG A 112 -33.34 7.80 9.19
C ARG A 112 -34.68 7.63 8.46
N ALA A 113 -35.74 7.56 9.23
CA ALA A 113 -37.11 7.43 8.77
C ALA A 113 -37.99 8.20 9.73
N SER A 114 -37.75 9.50 9.87
CA SER A 114 -38.73 10.54 10.20
C SER A 114 -38.05 11.89 10.52
N GLY A 115 -38.03 12.78 9.52
CA GLY A 115 -38.43 14.17 9.74
C GLY A 115 -37.51 15.12 10.53
N VAL A 116 -36.18 15.01 10.44
CA VAL A 116 -35.29 16.13 10.78
C VAL A 116 -34.46 16.48 9.56
N GLU A 117 -34.89 17.52 8.86
CA GLU A 117 -34.12 18.26 7.86
C GLU A 117 -32.94 18.93 8.56
N HIS A 118 -31.86 18.19 8.80
CA HIS A 118 -30.51 18.74 8.83
C HIS A 118 -29.69 17.86 7.88
N SER A 119 -29.50 18.39 6.69
CA SER A 119 -28.59 17.87 5.67
C SER A 119 -27.15 17.88 6.21
N SER A 120 -26.79 16.91 7.05
CA SER A 120 -25.39 16.48 7.17
C SER A 120 -25.14 15.39 6.13
N CYS A 121 -25.20 15.80 4.88
CA CYS A 121 -24.46 15.11 3.84
C CYS A 121 -22.99 15.20 4.25
N LEU A 122 -22.28 14.07 4.24
CA LEU A 122 -20.84 14.09 4.49
C LEU A 122 -20.20 15.03 3.47
N LEU A 123 -19.59 16.09 3.95
CA LEU A 123 -18.97 17.11 3.11
C LEU A 123 -17.59 16.60 2.65
N ASP A 124 -17.06 17.17 1.58
CA ASP A 124 -15.69 16.87 1.15
C ASP A 124 -14.66 17.18 2.25
N SER A 125 -14.93 18.21 3.07
CA SER A 125 -14.12 18.52 4.26
C SER A 125 -14.12 17.40 5.29
N ASP A 126 -15.22 16.66 5.42
CA ASP A 126 -15.32 15.52 6.32
C ASP A 126 -14.53 14.33 5.77
N GLN A 127 -14.56 14.13 4.45
CA GLN A 127 -13.82 13.06 3.78
C GLN A 127 -12.30 13.30 3.82
N GLU A 128 -11.85 14.57 3.74
CA GLU A 128 -10.42 14.90 3.81
C GLU A 128 -9.79 14.48 5.14
N LEU A 129 -10.57 14.41 6.23
CA LEU A 129 -10.10 13.87 7.52
C LEU A 129 -9.67 12.39 7.42
N TYR A 130 -10.28 11.63 6.50
CA TYR A 130 -10.07 10.18 6.33
C TYR A 130 -9.20 9.83 5.12
N LYS A 131 -8.65 10.82 4.42
CA LYS A 131 -7.73 10.62 3.28
C LYS A 131 -6.60 9.63 3.55
N ASN A 132 -6.03 9.67 4.75
CA ASN A 132 -4.92 8.80 5.17
C ASN A 132 -5.39 7.63 6.06
N PHE A 133 -6.69 7.34 6.07
CA PHE A 133 -7.26 6.24 6.85
C PHE A 133 -6.94 4.85 6.28
N PRO A 134 -6.99 4.61 4.95
CA PRO A 134 -6.66 3.30 4.40
C PRO A 134 -5.23 2.89 4.73
N LEU A 135 -5.07 1.69 5.30
CA LEU A 135 -3.77 1.15 5.68
C LEU A 135 -3.73 -0.37 5.46
N VAL A 136 -2.62 -0.86 4.92
CA VAL A 136 -2.31 -2.28 4.84
C VAL A 136 -1.06 -2.55 5.68
N ILE A 137 -1.17 -3.44 6.67
CA ILE A 137 -0.04 -3.83 7.51
C ILE A 137 0.68 -5.00 6.80
N SER A 138 1.87 -4.73 6.28
CA SER A 138 2.64 -5.69 5.46
C SER A 138 2.80 -7.06 6.13
N GLU A 139 3.22 -7.08 7.41
CA GLU A 139 3.41 -8.33 8.17
C GLU A 139 2.12 -9.16 8.25
N ARG A 140 0.97 -8.51 8.51
CA ARG A 140 -0.33 -9.19 8.62
C ARG A 140 -0.80 -9.76 7.29
N TRP A 141 -0.66 -8.97 6.22
CA TRP A 141 -1.04 -9.42 4.88
C TRP A 141 -0.14 -10.56 4.40
N GLN A 142 1.18 -10.47 4.61
CA GLN A 142 2.10 -11.54 4.22
C GLN A 142 1.84 -12.82 5.01
N GLN A 143 1.57 -12.72 6.32
CA GLN A 143 1.22 -13.88 7.15
C GLN A 143 -0.08 -14.54 6.66
N GLU A 144 -1.13 -13.74 6.40
CA GLU A 144 -2.39 -14.24 5.85
C GLU A 144 -2.19 -14.96 4.51
N VAL A 145 -1.42 -14.37 3.59
CA VAL A 145 -1.11 -14.98 2.29
C VAL A 145 -0.33 -16.28 2.46
N ALA A 146 0.71 -16.28 3.31
CA ALA A 146 1.55 -17.44 3.59
C ALA A 146 0.76 -18.62 4.16
N GLU A 147 -0.17 -18.35 5.07
CA GLU A 147 -0.99 -19.38 5.73
C GLU A 147 -2.16 -19.90 4.87
N THR A 148 -2.54 -19.20 3.80
CA THR A 148 -3.76 -19.52 3.04
C THR A 148 -3.51 -19.91 1.59
N VAL A 149 -2.88 -19.04 0.79
CA VAL A 149 -2.91 -19.16 -0.68
C VAL A 149 -1.54 -19.21 -1.34
N TYR A 150 -0.47 -18.90 -0.61
CA TYR A 150 0.88 -18.71 -1.17
C TYR A 150 1.34 -19.88 -2.04
N GLU A 151 1.29 -21.10 -1.52
CA GLU A 151 1.77 -22.29 -2.24
C GLU A 151 0.92 -22.58 -3.49
N ALA A 152 -0.41 -22.49 -3.37
CA ALA A 152 -1.34 -22.79 -4.46
C ALA A 152 -1.19 -21.77 -5.60
N VAL A 153 -1.16 -20.47 -5.27
CA VAL A 153 -1.03 -19.39 -6.24
C VAL A 153 0.32 -19.47 -6.96
N ASN A 154 1.41 -19.74 -6.24
CA ASN A 154 2.73 -19.87 -6.85
C ASN A 154 2.80 -21.09 -7.78
N SER A 155 2.29 -22.24 -7.35
CA SER A 155 2.27 -23.46 -8.19
C SER A 155 1.48 -23.24 -9.50
N ASP A 156 0.34 -22.57 -9.44
CA ASP A 156 -0.46 -22.28 -10.62
C ASP A 156 0.18 -21.22 -11.51
N THR A 157 0.84 -20.23 -10.92
CA THR A 157 1.61 -19.20 -11.65
C THR A 157 2.78 -19.84 -12.37
N ASP A 158 3.57 -20.68 -11.72
CA ASP A 158 4.72 -21.39 -12.30
C ASP A 158 4.30 -22.25 -13.50
N LYS A 159 3.18 -22.99 -13.37
CA LYS A 159 2.63 -23.79 -14.48
C LYS A 159 2.22 -22.92 -15.65
N ASN A 160 1.56 -21.79 -15.39
CA ASN A 160 1.10 -20.87 -16.43
C ASN A 160 2.27 -20.19 -17.14
N GLU A 161 3.29 -19.75 -16.42
CA GLU A 161 4.50 -19.17 -16.99
C GLU A 161 5.29 -20.18 -17.81
N ALA A 162 5.45 -21.41 -17.32
CA ALA A 162 6.11 -22.49 -18.06
C ALA A 162 5.38 -22.80 -19.38
N ARG A 163 4.05 -22.87 -19.36
CA ARG A 163 3.22 -23.04 -20.57
C ARG A 163 3.41 -21.90 -21.57
N LYS A 164 3.41 -20.65 -21.08
CA LYS A 164 3.62 -19.46 -21.92
C LYS A 164 5.02 -19.45 -22.54
N ARG A 165 6.05 -19.81 -21.76
CA ARG A 165 7.44 -19.91 -22.21
C ARG A 165 7.60 -20.98 -23.30
N ALA A 166 7.03 -22.16 -23.09
CA ALA A 166 7.04 -23.24 -24.08
C ALA A 166 6.37 -22.82 -25.40
N LYS A 167 5.22 -22.12 -25.33
CA LYS A 167 4.52 -21.60 -26.52
C LYS A 167 5.34 -20.54 -27.25
N ASN A 168 5.96 -19.61 -26.53
CA ASN A 168 6.78 -18.55 -27.14
C ASN A 168 8.03 -19.10 -27.84
N LYS A 169 8.67 -20.13 -27.25
CA LYS A 169 9.81 -20.82 -27.86
C LYS A 169 9.42 -21.52 -29.17
N GLN A 170 8.26 -22.16 -29.21
CA GLN A 170 7.74 -22.78 -30.44
C GLN A 170 7.43 -21.76 -31.54
N LEU A 171 6.99 -20.55 -31.18
CA LEU A 171 6.71 -19.48 -32.12
C LEU A 171 7.99 -18.74 -32.59
N GLY A 172 9.17 -19.05 -32.05
CA GLY A 172 10.40 -18.33 -32.38
C GLY A 172 10.46 -16.90 -31.83
N HIS A 173 9.59 -16.54 -30.88
CA HIS A 173 9.54 -15.23 -30.22
C HIS A 173 10.60 -15.12 -29.11
N GLU A 174 11.80 -15.65 -29.33
CA GLU A 174 12.90 -15.72 -28.34
C GLU A 174 13.91 -14.59 -28.57
N GLU A 175 13.44 -13.35 -28.55
CA GLU A 175 14.31 -12.19 -28.35
C GLU A 175 13.63 -11.24 -27.38
N ASP A 176 14.24 -11.08 -26.21
CA ASP A 176 13.86 -10.06 -25.25
C ASP A 176 14.25 -8.72 -25.87
N TYR A 177 13.31 -8.11 -26.61
CA TYR A 177 13.53 -6.93 -27.46
C TYR A 177 14.25 -5.77 -26.76
N ALA A 178 14.14 -5.71 -25.43
CA ALA A 178 14.82 -4.75 -24.56
C ALA A 178 16.31 -5.06 -24.34
N LEU A 179 16.71 -6.33 -24.32
CA LEU A 179 18.10 -6.75 -24.08
C LEU A 179 19.03 -6.30 -25.22
N GLY A 180 20.22 -5.85 -24.85
CA GLY A 180 21.24 -5.38 -25.80
C GLY A 180 20.97 -3.99 -26.39
N LYS A 181 19.98 -3.26 -25.87
CA LYS A 181 19.67 -1.87 -26.24
C LYS A 181 19.74 -0.94 -25.04
N ASP A 182 19.54 0.35 -25.27
CA ASP A 182 19.44 1.41 -24.27
C ASP A 182 18.04 1.52 -23.66
N CYS A 183 17.33 0.39 -23.45
CA CYS A 183 15.99 0.42 -22.88
C CYS A 183 16.04 0.80 -21.39
N ILE A 184 15.26 1.80 -20.99
CA ILE A 184 15.17 2.31 -19.61
C ILE A 184 14.19 1.45 -18.80
N MET A 185 12.99 1.21 -19.37
CA MET A 185 11.91 0.50 -18.70
C MET A 185 10.97 -0.12 -19.75
N HIS A 186 10.36 -1.27 -19.43
CA HIS A 186 9.35 -1.89 -20.28
C HIS A 186 8.28 -2.61 -19.45
N GLY A 187 7.09 -2.78 -20.01
CA GLY A 187 5.96 -3.33 -19.28
C GLY A 187 4.62 -3.11 -19.96
N TYR A 188 3.55 -3.69 -19.41
CA TYR A 188 2.20 -3.50 -19.93
C TYR A 188 1.62 -2.17 -19.43
N MET A 189 0.94 -1.45 -20.33
CA MET A 189 0.05 -0.35 -19.99
C MET A 189 -1.19 -0.39 -20.89
N LEU A 190 -2.26 0.25 -20.43
CA LEU A 190 -3.46 0.46 -21.21
C LEU A 190 -3.37 1.82 -21.91
N LYS A 191 -3.49 1.82 -23.23
CA LYS A 191 -3.54 3.04 -24.05
C LYS A 191 -4.99 3.36 -24.40
N LEU A 192 -5.42 4.61 -24.21
CA LEU A 192 -6.73 5.03 -24.69
C LEU A 192 -6.75 5.09 -26.23
N GLY A 193 -7.81 4.55 -26.83
CA GLY A 193 -8.06 4.61 -28.26
C GLY A 193 -8.27 6.03 -28.80
N ASN A 194 -8.61 6.14 -30.08
CA ASN A 194 -8.92 7.42 -30.74
C ASN A 194 -10.10 8.12 -30.02
N PRO A 195 -10.29 9.46 -30.08
CA PRO A 195 -11.36 10.16 -29.35
C PRO A 195 -12.79 9.63 -29.58
N PHE A 196 -13.02 8.94 -30.71
CA PHE A 196 -14.30 8.30 -31.05
C PHE A 196 -14.42 6.86 -30.52
N LEU A 197 -13.28 6.21 -30.26
CA LEU A 197 -13.17 4.85 -29.73
C LEU A 197 -12.61 4.96 -28.31
N THR A 198 -13.50 5.14 -27.33
CA THR A 198 -13.19 5.21 -25.89
C THR A 198 -12.70 3.87 -25.29
N GLN A 199 -12.18 2.98 -26.14
CA GLN A 199 -11.72 1.66 -25.75
C GLN A 199 -10.26 1.70 -25.31
N TRP A 200 -9.99 1.14 -24.14
CA TRP A 200 -8.65 0.90 -23.64
C TRP A 200 -8.02 -0.30 -24.35
N GLN A 201 -6.80 -0.12 -24.85
CA GLN A 201 -6.03 -1.16 -25.53
C GLN A 201 -4.80 -1.52 -24.70
N ARG A 202 -4.74 -2.76 -24.22
CA ARG A 202 -3.56 -3.29 -23.55
C ARG A 202 -2.44 -3.47 -24.56
N ARG A 203 -1.28 -2.86 -24.29
CA ARG A 203 -0.09 -2.91 -25.15
C ARG A 203 1.15 -3.07 -24.28
N TYR A 204 2.19 -3.68 -24.85
CA TYR A 204 3.48 -3.78 -24.19
C TYR A 204 4.38 -2.64 -24.64
N PHE A 205 4.84 -1.82 -23.71
CA PHE A 205 5.60 -0.61 -23.94
C PHE A 205 7.10 -0.81 -23.66
N TYR A 206 7.92 -0.07 -24.38
CA TYR A 206 9.36 0.08 -24.16
C TYR A 206 9.71 1.56 -24.14
N LEU A 207 10.34 2.00 -23.06
CA LEU A 207 10.89 3.34 -22.91
C LEU A 207 12.37 3.33 -23.26
N PHE A 208 12.75 4.23 -24.14
CA PHE A 208 14.13 4.53 -24.49
C PHE A 208 14.40 6.02 -24.22
N PRO A 209 15.68 6.45 -24.14
CA PRO A 209 16.05 7.84 -23.87
C PRO A 209 15.41 8.84 -24.84
N ASN A 210 15.16 8.45 -26.09
CA ASN A 210 14.66 9.34 -27.14
C ASN A 210 13.25 9.01 -27.65
N ARG A 211 12.60 7.94 -27.18
CA ARG A 211 11.30 7.49 -27.70
C ARG A 211 10.59 6.51 -26.78
N VAL A 212 9.29 6.40 -26.97
CA VAL A 212 8.43 5.37 -26.40
C VAL A 212 7.90 4.51 -27.53
N GLU A 213 8.08 3.20 -27.43
CA GLU A 213 7.59 2.22 -28.40
C GLU A 213 6.52 1.33 -27.76
N TRP A 214 5.61 0.79 -28.56
CA TRP A 214 4.66 -0.21 -28.09
C TRP A 214 4.24 -1.21 -29.16
N ARG A 215 3.87 -2.41 -28.70
CA ARG A 215 3.38 -3.52 -29.52
C ARG A 215 2.08 -4.13 -29.01
N GLY A 216 1.20 -4.55 -29.92
CA GLY A 216 0.10 -5.47 -29.63
C GLY A 216 0.58 -6.91 -29.50
N GLU A 217 -0.24 -7.79 -28.91
CA GLU A 217 0.05 -9.23 -28.91
C GLU A 217 0.00 -9.76 -30.36
N GLY A 218 1.10 -10.37 -30.81
CA GLY A 218 1.21 -10.93 -32.16
C GLY A 218 1.44 -9.90 -33.29
N GLU A 219 1.51 -8.60 -32.99
CA GLU A 219 1.85 -7.57 -33.97
C GLU A 219 3.37 -7.49 -34.16
N SER A 220 3.83 -7.63 -35.42
CA SER A 220 5.23 -7.39 -35.79
C SER A 220 5.57 -5.89 -35.88
N ARG A 221 4.56 -5.05 -36.11
CA ARG A 221 4.73 -3.61 -36.30
C ARG A 221 4.82 -2.89 -34.97
N GLN A 222 5.97 -2.27 -34.72
CA GLN A 222 6.17 -1.40 -33.58
C GLN A 222 5.61 -0.01 -33.91
N ASN A 223 4.75 0.48 -33.03
CA ASN A 223 4.37 1.88 -33.05
C ASN A 223 5.35 2.65 -32.16
N LEU A 224 5.68 3.88 -32.55
CA LEU A 224 6.64 4.70 -31.81
C LEU A 224 6.14 6.13 -31.68
N LEU A 225 6.52 6.76 -30.57
CA LEU A 225 6.34 8.17 -30.27
C LEU A 225 7.70 8.72 -29.81
N THR A 226 8.27 9.68 -30.55
CA THR A 226 9.57 10.24 -30.16
C THR A 226 9.41 11.29 -29.06
N MET A 227 10.43 11.45 -28.21
CA MET A 227 10.41 12.50 -27.17
C MET A 227 10.33 13.91 -27.76
N GLU A 228 10.75 14.10 -29.02
CA GLU A 228 10.60 15.37 -29.75
C GLU A 228 9.13 15.70 -30.09
N GLN A 229 8.30 14.68 -30.29
CA GLN A 229 6.87 14.86 -30.60
C GLN A 229 6.06 15.20 -29.35
N ILE A 230 6.54 14.80 -28.17
CA ILE A 230 5.90 15.11 -26.89
C ILE A 230 6.15 16.58 -26.53
N VAL A 231 5.12 17.21 -25.97
CA VAL A 231 5.12 18.61 -25.52
C VAL A 231 5.09 18.67 -23.99
N THR A 232 4.24 17.87 -23.35
CA THR A 232 4.17 17.75 -21.89
C THR A 232 3.84 16.32 -21.45
N VAL A 233 4.26 15.99 -20.23
CA VAL A 233 3.91 14.76 -19.49
C VAL A 233 3.17 15.19 -18.23
N GLU A 234 1.88 14.89 -18.13
CA GLU A 234 0.98 15.34 -17.06
C GLU A 234 0.29 14.15 -16.39
N GLU A 235 -0.18 14.36 -15.15
CA GLU A 235 -1.14 13.45 -14.51
C GLU A 235 -2.55 13.93 -14.78
N THR A 236 -3.45 13.00 -15.10
CA THR A 236 -4.87 13.27 -15.27
C THR A 236 -5.67 12.16 -14.60
N GLN A 237 -6.96 12.40 -14.35
CA GLN A 237 -7.85 11.43 -13.73
C GLN A 237 -9.03 11.15 -14.66
N ILE A 238 -9.25 9.88 -14.98
CA ILE A 238 -10.36 9.44 -15.84
C ILE A 238 -11.12 8.34 -15.09
N LYS A 239 -12.41 8.58 -14.81
CA LYS A 239 -13.26 7.66 -14.04
C LYS A 239 -12.58 7.22 -12.73
N ASP A 240 -12.07 8.20 -11.99
CA ASP A 240 -11.34 8.06 -10.73
C ASP A 240 -10.00 7.32 -10.79
N LYS A 241 -9.53 6.91 -11.98
CA LYS A 241 -8.22 6.29 -12.16
C LYS A 241 -7.17 7.32 -12.58
N LYS A 242 -6.03 7.28 -11.91
CA LYS A 242 -4.84 8.06 -12.29
C LYS A 242 -4.31 7.57 -13.63
N CYS A 243 -4.12 8.50 -14.54
CA CYS A 243 -3.64 8.26 -15.90
C CYS A 243 -2.49 9.24 -16.21
N ILE A 244 -1.59 8.82 -17.09
CA ILE A 244 -0.52 9.66 -17.61
C ILE A 244 -1.00 10.25 -18.95
N LEU A 245 -1.01 11.58 -19.05
CA LEU A 245 -1.39 12.32 -20.25
C LEU A 245 -0.12 12.85 -20.93
N LEU A 246 0.15 12.37 -22.15
CA LEU A 246 1.16 12.94 -23.02
C LEU A 246 0.49 13.86 -24.03
N ARG A 247 0.82 15.15 -24.03
CA ARG A 247 0.41 16.09 -25.08
C ARG A 247 1.41 16.02 -26.21
N ILE A 248 0.93 15.86 -27.44
CA ILE A 248 1.76 15.69 -28.63
C ILE A 248 1.61 16.92 -29.54
N LYS A 249 2.67 17.26 -30.27
CA LYS A 249 2.65 18.28 -31.33
C LYS A 249 1.45 18.07 -32.27
N GLY A 250 0.80 19.16 -32.64
CA GLY A 250 -0.44 19.11 -33.43
C GLY A 250 -1.71 18.87 -32.60
N GLY A 251 -1.67 19.09 -31.29
CA GLY A 251 -2.84 19.09 -30.40
C GLY A 251 -3.41 17.70 -30.07
N LYS A 252 -2.71 16.63 -30.48
CA LYS A 252 -3.11 15.26 -30.17
C LYS A 252 -2.79 14.91 -28.71
N GLN A 253 -3.63 14.08 -28.12
CA GLN A 253 -3.45 13.59 -26.74
C GLN A 253 -3.22 12.08 -26.76
N PHE A 254 -2.39 11.61 -25.85
CA PHE A 254 -2.08 10.20 -25.68
C PHE A 254 -2.18 9.86 -24.21
N VAL A 255 -3.16 9.05 -23.85
CA VAL A 255 -3.49 8.73 -22.46
C VAL A 255 -3.10 7.29 -22.16
N LEU A 256 -2.39 7.12 -21.05
CA LEU A 256 -1.92 5.84 -20.54
C LEU A 256 -2.48 5.58 -19.15
N GLN A 257 -2.90 4.35 -18.89
CA GLN A 257 -3.34 3.88 -17.58
C GLN A 257 -2.51 2.65 -17.19
N CYS A 258 -1.96 2.64 -15.98
CA CYS A 258 -1.20 1.50 -15.44
C CYS A 258 -2.13 0.51 -14.73
N GLU A 259 -1.65 -0.70 -14.47
CA GLU A 259 -2.43 -1.75 -13.79
C GLU A 259 -2.32 -1.62 -12.26
N SER A 260 -1.26 -0.96 -11.76
CA SER A 260 -1.04 -0.70 -10.33
C SER A 260 -0.49 0.71 -10.03
N ASP A 261 -0.63 1.15 -8.77
CA ASP A 261 -0.11 2.45 -8.31
C ASP A 261 1.43 2.55 -8.38
N PRO A 262 2.22 1.52 -7.97
CA PRO A 262 3.68 1.58 -8.12
C PRO A 262 4.12 1.71 -9.58
N GLU A 263 3.47 1.01 -10.49
CA GLU A 263 3.72 1.16 -11.93
C GLU A 263 3.39 2.57 -12.41
N PHE A 264 2.26 3.15 -12.00
CA PHE A 264 1.90 4.53 -12.34
C PHE A 264 2.97 5.51 -11.89
N VAL A 265 3.40 5.42 -10.64
CA VAL A 265 4.44 6.30 -10.07
C VAL A 265 5.75 6.15 -10.84
N GLN A 266 6.17 4.91 -11.11
CA GLN A 266 7.42 4.63 -11.79
C GLN A 266 7.39 5.08 -13.27
N TRP A 267 6.37 4.69 -14.04
CA TRP A 267 6.23 5.10 -15.44
C TRP A 267 6.14 6.61 -15.59
N LYS A 268 5.37 7.29 -14.74
CA LYS A 268 5.25 8.76 -14.78
C LYS A 268 6.62 9.42 -14.54
N LYS A 269 7.37 8.94 -13.55
CA LYS A 269 8.71 9.43 -13.23
C LYS A 269 9.65 9.25 -14.41
N GLU A 270 9.83 8.02 -14.90
CA GLU A 270 10.79 7.70 -15.96
C GLU A 270 10.43 8.38 -17.29
N LEU A 271 9.14 8.49 -17.64
CA LEU A 271 8.70 9.26 -18.82
C LEU A 271 9.03 10.74 -18.69
N THR A 272 8.82 11.31 -17.51
CA THR A 272 9.11 12.73 -17.25
C THR A 272 10.62 13.00 -17.32
N GLU A 273 11.44 12.13 -16.74
CA GLU A 273 12.90 12.22 -16.77
C GLU A 273 13.45 12.06 -18.20
N ALA A 274 13.02 11.01 -18.91
CA ALA A 274 13.44 10.77 -20.30
C ALA A 274 13.03 11.93 -21.22
N PHE A 275 11.80 12.44 -21.09
CA PHE A 275 11.34 13.61 -21.82
C PHE A 275 12.20 14.85 -21.50
N THR A 276 12.45 15.12 -20.22
CA THR A 276 13.20 16.31 -19.77
C THR A 276 14.63 16.29 -20.29
N GLU A 277 15.31 15.14 -20.20
CA GLU A 277 16.68 14.99 -20.69
C GLU A 277 16.76 15.05 -22.22
N ALA A 278 15.84 14.41 -22.93
CA ALA A 278 15.77 14.50 -24.39
C ALA A 278 15.58 15.95 -24.87
N GLN A 279 14.71 16.73 -24.21
CA GLN A 279 14.50 18.13 -24.55
C GLN A 279 15.74 19.00 -24.27
N LYS A 280 16.50 18.72 -23.20
CA LYS A 280 17.77 19.40 -22.92
C LYS A 280 18.80 19.12 -24.00
N LEU A 281 18.91 17.87 -24.45
CA LEU A 281 19.84 17.47 -25.51
C LEU A 281 19.48 18.10 -26.85
N LEU A 282 18.20 18.11 -27.22
CA LEU A 282 17.71 18.74 -28.45
C LEU A 282 17.97 20.25 -28.50
N ARG A 283 17.94 20.93 -27.36
CA ARG A 283 18.29 22.37 -27.25
C ARG A 283 19.79 22.63 -27.42
N ARG A 284 20.64 21.67 -27.02
CA ARG A 284 22.11 21.77 -27.09
C ARG A 284 22.68 21.31 -28.44
N ALA A 285 21.94 20.52 -29.20
CA ALA A 285 22.36 20.04 -30.50
C ALA A 285 22.33 21.18 -31.55
N PRO A 286 23.43 21.45 -32.28
CA PRO A 286 23.39 22.31 -33.46
C PRO A 286 22.37 21.76 -34.47
N LYS A 287 21.56 22.63 -35.08
CA LYS A 287 20.61 22.25 -36.14
C LYS A 287 21.37 21.70 -37.37
N VAL A 288 21.70 20.41 -37.40
CA VAL A 288 22.37 19.78 -38.56
C VAL A 288 21.35 19.26 -39.59
N ILE A 289 20.05 19.25 -39.29
CA ILE A 289 19.03 18.74 -40.21
C ILE A 289 18.14 19.90 -40.65
N GLY A 290 18.52 20.56 -41.75
CA GLY A 290 17.69 21.62 -42.33
C GLY A 290 18.38 22.56 -43.31
N LYS A 291 19.05 22.05 -44.35
CA LYS A 291 19.16 22.79 -45.63
C LYS A 291 18.77 21.87 -46.78
N GLY A 292 17.74 22.30 -47.51
CA GLY A 292 17.21 21.61 -48.67
C GLY A 292 18.23 21.47 -49.78
N ARG A 293 17.98 20.46 -50.64
CA ARG A 293 18.66 20.23 -51.90
C ARG A 293 18.72 21.51 -52.75
N ALA A 294 19.93 21.96 -53.06
CA ALA A 294 20.23 22.68 -54.30
C ALA A 294 21.72 22.46 -54.62
N GLY A 295 22.02 22.04 -55.84
CA GLY A 295 23.38 21.93 -56.37
C GLY A 295 23.88 20.49 -56.52
N VAL A 296 23.82 19.99 -57.74
CA VAL A 296 24.62 18.86 -58.21
C VAL A 296 26.10 19.20 -57.96
N VAL A 297 26.80 18.35 -57.22
CA VAL A 297 28.26 18.31 -57.22
C VAL A 297 28.66 16.86 -57.45
N GLU A 298 29.21 16.61 -58.64
CA GLU A 298 29.86 15.37 -59.03
C GLU A 298 30.95 15.02 -58.02
N LEU A 299 30.79 13.88 -57.33
CA LEU A 299 31.87 13.26 -56.58
C LEU A 299 32.59 12.28 -57.52
N SER A 300 33.78 12.67 -57.96
CA SER A 300 34.73 11.81 -58.65
C SER A 300 35.07 10.59 -57.78
N LYS A 301 34.89 9.40 -58.35
CA LYS A 301 35.32 8.13 -57.73
C LYS A 301 36.85 8.10 -57.64
N PRO A 302 37.46 7.86 -56.46
CA PRO A 302 38.83 7.38 -56.41
C PRO A 302 38.87 5.89 -56.85
N PRO A 303 39.92 5.47 -57.58
CA PRO A 303 39.99 4.12 -58.13
C PRO A 303 40.18 3.06 -57.03
N LEU A 304 39.43 1.97 -57.18
CA LEU A 304 39.54 0.74 -56.39
C LEU A 304 40.90 0.09 -56.66
N THR A 305 41.81 0.12 -55.68
CA THR A 305 42.96 -0.78 -55.66
C THR A 305 42.59 -2.04 -54.89
N HIS A 306 42.40 -3.13 -55.64
CA HIS A 306 42.41 -4.49 -55.11
C HIS A 306 43.76 -4.76 -54.44
N ARG A 307 43.75 -5.22 -53.19
CA ARG A 307 44.84 -6.09 -52.71
C ARG A 307 44.27 -7.20 -51.83
N ASN A 308 44.56 -8.40 -52.30
CA ASN A 308 44.11 -9.69 -51.80
C ASN A 308 45.10 -10.22 -50.75
N SER A 309 44.64 -11.29 -50.07
CA SER A 309 45.37 -12.42 -49.50
C SER A 309 46.25 -12.25 -48.24
N ASN A 310 45.86 -13.05 -47.23
CA ASN A 310 46.65 -14.04 -46.49
C ASN A 310 48.14 -13.78 -46.23
N GLY A 311 48.54 -14.02 -44.97
CA GLY A 311 49.74 -14.80 -44.70
C GLY A 311 50.55 -14.33 -43.49
N LEU A 312 50.58 -15.22 -42.48
CA LEU A 312 51.41 -15.27 -41.27
C LEU A 312 50.87 -14.51 -40.05
#